data_AF-A0A7J0C9S1-F1
#
_entry.id   AF-A0A7J0C9S1-F1
#
_cell.length_a   1.000
_cell.length_b   1.000
_cell.length_c   1.000
_cell.angle_alpha   90.00
_cell.angle_beta   90.00
_cell.angle_gamma   90.00
#
_symmetry.space_group_name_H-M   'P 1'
#
loop_
_entity.id
_entity.type
_entity.pdbx_description
1 polymer ?
#
loop_
_entity_poly.entity_id
_entity_poly.type
_entity_poly.pdbx_seq_one_letter_code
_entity_poly.pdbx_strand_id
1 'polypeptide(L)'
;MPRAVTAVHGAALVLTLAAFAHTLWYGIADPGHALAFGALVATGELARWGAPRGEREPAPLGAAGALAYALLGPSAGEPTTHGVFQVIAVVVAAQLLAAVPHVARGNGPGPDLAARRMLSVAFAAVCFQPLHNSGQSARWFGEGPYFALFLLLLLALTALCDAVLAALLLRARTRYPYGPLLRDELRALLGIGSAVCATGAVMAIGVAVAGLWALPVLCVPLLLTQVSYRRYAAVRTTYRQTIASLARATEIAGYTPHGHARRVAELSTAVGRELGLSGRELTVLEHAALMHDIGQLSLVDPVAGGATATLPAAEQRRIALLGGAVVRQTGVDTAVAVVVERQADPYREQPLSARIVRAVNAYDDLCGASVIGPLGALEQLRLGTGHDYQPEVVEALAGVLARSGPTALRPG
;
A
#
# COMPACT_ATOMS: atom_id res chain seq x y z
N MET A 1 9.49 18.76 -8.77
CA MET A 1 9.36 17.30 -8.63
C MET A 1 10.74 16.67 -8.47
N PRO A 2 10.89 15.56 -7.74
CA PRO A 2 12.18 14.88 -7.60
C PRO A 2 12.68 14.43 -8.98
N ARG A 3 13.97 14.63 -9.27
CA ARG A 3 14.61 14.28 -10.56
C ARG A 3 14.32 12.84 -11.01
N ALA A 4 14.17 11.92 -10.06
CA ALA A 4 13.83 10.52 -10.32
C ALA A 4 12.42 10.35 -10.92
N VAL A 5 11.42 11.09 -10.42
CA VAL A 5 10.03 11.01 -10.95
C VAL A 5 9.97 11.53 -12.38
N THR A 6 10.63 12.65 -12.63
CA THR A 6 10.68 13.23 -13.98
C THR A 6 11.40 12.31 -14.96
N ALA A 7 12.44 11.59 -14.52
CA ALA A 7 13.11 10.59 -15.34
C ALA A 7 12.19 9.39 -15.66
N VAL A 8 11.47 8.87 -14.66
CA VAL A 8 10.52 7.76 -14.85
C VAL A 8 9.39 8.15 -15.80
N HIS A 9 8.78 9.33 -15.61
CA HIS A 9 7.73 9.82 -16.51
C HIS A 9 8.26 10.13 -17.92
N GLY A 10 9.46 10.72 -18.03
CA GLY A 10 10.09 10.99 -19.32
C GLY A 10 10.36 9.71 -20.09
N ALA A 11 10.94 8.70 -19.44
CA ALA A 11 11.18 7.39 -20.04
C ALA A 11 9.86 6.73 -20.49
N ALA A 12 8.83 6.74 -19.64
CA ALA A 12 7.53 6.19 -19.99
C ALA A 12 6.89 6.90 -21.19
N LEU A 13 6.96 8.24 -21.23
CA LEU A 13 6.42 9.03 -22.33
C LEU A 13 7.16 8.75 -23.65
N VAL A 14 8.49 8.76 -23.64
CA VAL A 14 9.30 8.50 -24.84
C VAL A 14 9.04 7.10 -25.38
N LEU A 15 9.01 6.09 -24.51
CA LEU A 15 8.69 4.72 -24.91
C LEU A 15 7.28 4.59 -25.48
N THR A 16 6.30 5.26 -24.86
CA THR A 16 4.92 5.27 -25.35
C THR A 16 4.82 5.88 -26.75
N LEU A 17 5.44 7.04 -26.96
CA LEU A 17 5.43 7.71 -28.26
C LEU A 17 6.14 6.88 -29.33
N ALA A 18 7.29 6.29 -29.01
CA ALA A 18 8.00 5.39 -29.91
C ALA A 18 7.16 4.14 -30.25
N ALA A 19 6.50 3.55 -29.26
CA ALA A 19 5.63 2.39 -29.44
C ALA A 19 4.44 2.68 -30.36
N PHE A 20 3.76 3.81 -30.16
CA PHE A 20 2.67 4.22 -31.05
C PHE A 20 3.16 4.53 -32.45
N ALA A 21 4.26 5.30 -32.60
CA ALA A 21 4.81 5.64 -33.90
C ALA A 21 5.21 4.37 -34.69
N HIS A 22 5.87 3.41 -34.02
CA HIS A 22 6.25 2.14 -34.64
C HIS A 22 5.02 1.32 -35.02
N THR A 23 4.04 1.16 -34.12
CA THR A 23 2.83 0.36 -34.39
C THR A 23 1.96 0.98 -35.49
N LEU A 24 1.90 2.31 -35.57
CA LEU A 24 1.22 3.02 -36.66
C LEU A 24 1.94 2.84 -38.00
N TRP A 25 3.28 2.82 -37.99
CA TRP A 25 4.08 2.70 -39.20
C TRP A 25 4.10 1.29 -39.78
N TYR A 26 4.27 0.27 -38.94
CA TYR A 26 4.38 -1.13 -39.35
C TYR A 26 3.05 -1.89 -39.33
N GLY A 27 1.98 -1.28 -38.82
CA GLY A 27 0.69 -1.92 -38.64
C GLY A 27 0.61 -2.80 -37.39
N ILE A 28 -0.57 -3.41 -37.19
CA ILE A 28 -0.85 -4.30 -36.07
C ILE A 28 -0.76 -5.74 -36.56
N ALA A 29 0.19 -6.51 -36.03
CA ALA A 29 0.25 -7.95 -36.21
C ALA A 29 -0.84 -8.63 -35.36
N ASP A 30 -1.43 -9.71 -35.85
CA ASP A 30 -2.40 -10.51 -35.10
C ASP A 30 -3.52 -9.65 -34.43
N PRO A 31 -4.30 -8.88 -35.23
CA PRO A 31 -5.22 -7.88 -34.70
C PRO A 31 -6.31 -8.48 -33.78
N GLY A 32 -6.69 -9.74 -33.99
CA GLY A 32 -7.61 -10.46 -33.11
C GLY A 32 -7.07 -10.58 -31.68
N HIS A 33 -5.79 -10.92 -31.53
CA HIS A 33 -5.13 -11.01 -30.23
C HIS A 33 -4.94 -9.63 -29.61
N ALA A 34 -4.51 -8.64 -30.40
CA ALA A 34 -4.37 -7.26 -29.93
C ALA A 34 -5.68 -6.71 -29.38
N LEU A 35 -6.80 -6.94 -30.06
CA LEU A 35 -8.13 -6.53 -29.61
C LEU A 35 -8.60 -7.31 -28.38
N ALA A 36 -8.41 -8.62 -28.34
CA ALA A 36 -8.87 -9.46 -27.23
C ALA A 36 -8.14 -9.12 -25.92
N PHE A 37 -6.80 -9.03 -25.96
CA PHE A 37 -6.01 -8.63 -24.80
C PHE A 37 -6.21 -7.15 -24.46
N GLY A 38 -6.33 -6.26 -25.45
CA GLY A 38 -6.65 -4.85 -25.23
C GLY A 38 -7.99 -4.66 -24.50
N ALA A 39 -9.04 -5.38 -24.93
CA ALA A 39 -10.35 -5.36 -24.28
C ALA A 39 -10.31 -5.93 -22.85
N LEU A 40 -9.55 -7.02 -22.64
CA LEU A 40 -9.34 -7.60 -21.31
C LEU A 40 -8.65 -6.60 -20.36
N VAL A 41 -7.57 -5.97 -20.83
CA VAL A 41 -6.84 -4.95 -20.05
C VAL A 41 -7.75 -3.76 -19.75
N ALA A 42 -8.47 -3.23 -20.75
CA ALA A 42 -9.38 -2.11 -20.56
C ALA A 42 -10.50 -2.44 -19.57
N THR A 43 -11.10 -3.62 -19.66
CA THR A 43 -12.14 -4.08 -18.73
C THR A 43 -11.61 -4.22 -17.31
N GLY A 44 -10.41 -4.79 -17.14
CA GLY A 44 -9.76 -4.91 -15.84
C GLY A 44 -9.41 -3.57 -15.21
N GLU A 45 -8.99 -2.58 -16.01
CA GLU A 45 -8.72 -1.22 -15.55
C GLU A 45 -10.00 -0.46 -15.21
N LEU A 46 -11.08 -0.65 -15.96
CA LEU A 46 -12.40 -0.07 -15.65
C LEU A 46 -12.98 -0.60 -14.34
N ALA A 47 -12.87 -1.91 -14.12
CA ALA A 47 -13.39 -2.58 -12.93
C ALA A 47 -12.61 -2.23 -11.64
N ARG A 48 -11.51 -1.50 -11.76
CA ARG A 48 -10.68 -1.03 -10.66
C ARG A 48 -11.29 0.14 -9.88
N TRP A 49 -12.12 0.97 -10.49
CA TRP A 49 -12.49 2.25 -9.89
C TRP A 49 -13.82 2.20 -9.13
N GLY A 50 -13.72 1.87 -7.85
CA GLY A 50 -14.74 2.22 -6.85
C GLY A 50 -14.27 2.18 -5.39
N ALA A 51 -12.96 2.11 -5.14
CA ALA A 51 -12.39 2.28 -3.81
C ALA A 51 -12.19 3.77 -3.43
N PRO A 52 -12.23 4.11 -2.13
CA PRO A 52 -11.93 5.45 -1.63
C PRO A 52 -10.54 5.94 -2.04
N ARG A 53 -10.38 7.26 -2.23
CA ARG A 53 -9.09 7.90 -2.55
C ARG A 53 -8.02 7.51 -1.53
N GLY A 54 -6.89 6.99 -2.01
CA GLY A 54 -5.71 6.67 -1.19
C GLY A 54 -5.51 5.19 -0.87
N GLU A 55 -6.51 4.33 -1.09
CA GLU A 55 -6.33 2.88 -0.98
C GLU A 55 -5.81 2.29 -2.30
N ARG A 56 -4.73 1.49 -2.22
CA ARG A 56 -4.18 0.78 -3.37
C ARG A 56 -5.09 -0.39 -3.72
N GLU A 57 -5.99 -0.20 -4.68
CA GLU A 57 -6.71 -1.31 -5.26
C GLU A 57 -5.91 -1.87 -6.46
N PRO A 58 -5.35 -3.09 -6.37
CA PRO A 58 -4.78 -3.75 -7.53
C PRO A 58 -5.88 -3.97 -8.57
N ALA A 59 -5.55 -3.85 -9.86
CA ALA A 59 -6.41 -4.36 -10.94
C ALA A 59 -5.84 -5.70 -11.38
N PRO A 60 -6.15 -6.80 -10.67
CA PRO A 60 -5.53 -8.09 -10.95
C PRO A 60 -5.84 -8.55 -12.37
N LEU A 61 -7.06 -8.30 -12.87
CA LEU A 61 -7.47 -8.64 -14.22
C LEU A 61 -6.67 -7.88 -15.28
N GLY A 62 -6.58 -6.54 -15.15
CA GLY A 62 -5.85 -5.71 -16.12
C GLY A 62 -4.35 -5.98 -16.14
N ALA A 63 -3.75 -6.15 -14.95
CA ALA A 63 -2.33 -6.47 -14.82
C ALA A 63 -1.99 -7.88 -15.34
N ALA A 64 -2.81 -8.89 -15.03
CA ALA A 64 -2.62 -10.24 -15.56
C ALA A 64 -2.82 -10.26 -17.08
N GLY A 65 -3.82 -9.54 -17.61
CA GLY A 65 -4.06 -9.37 -19.05
C GLY A 65 -2.86 -8.78 -19.78
N ALA A 66 -2.29 -7.70 -19.23
CA ALA A 66 -1.14 -7.02 -19.83
C ALA A 66 0.13 -7.89 -19.78
N LEU A 67 0.39 -8.57 -18.66
CA LEU A 67 1.51 -9.52 -18.55
C LEU A 67 1.33 -10.72 -19.47
N ALA A 68 0.12 -11.27 -19.58
CA ALA A 68 -0.14 -12.38 -20.48
C ALA A 68 0.08 -11.99 -21.95
N TYR A 69 -0.29 -10.78 -22.36
CA TYR A 69 -0.01 -10.29 -23.71
C TYR A 69 1.49 -10.08 -23.94
N ALA A 70 2.20 -9.53 -22.94
CA ALA A 70 3.65 -9.36 -23.00
C ALA A 70 4.41 -10.69 -23.11
N LEU A 71 3.89 -11.75 -22.48
CA LEU A 71 4.45 -13.10 -22.47
C LEU A 71 3.78 -14.04 -23.49
N LEU A 72 2.93 -13.51 -24.37
CA LEU A 72 2.23 -14.33 -25.35
C LEU A 72 3.23 -14.87 -26.37
N GLY A 73 3.30 -16.21 -26.44
CA GLY A 73 4.05 -16.95 -27.45
C GLY A 73 3.11 -17.45 -28.55
N PRO A 74 3.02 -18.76 -28.83
CA PRO A 74 2.08 -19.27 -29.82
C PRO A 74 0.63 -19.12 -29.36
N SER A 75 -0.31 -19.29 -30.30
CA SER A 75 -1.75 -19.31 -30.05
C SER A 75 -2.41 -20.46 -30.80
N ALA A 76 -3.04 -21.39 -30.06
CA ALA A 76 -3.60 -22.62 -30.63
C ALA A 76 -2.60 -23.39 -31.53
N GLY A 77 -1.32 -23.42 -31.13
CA GLY A 77 -0.23 -24.04 -31.89
C GLY A 77 0.41 -23.18 -32.99
N GLU A 78 -0.23 -22.07 -33.40
CA GLU A 78 0.32 -21.18 -34.43
C GLU A 78 1.24 -20.11 -33.80
N PRO A 79 2.41 -19.80 -34.41
CA PRO A 79 3.30 -18.76 -33.89
C PRO A 79 2.65 -17.37 -34.04
N THR A 80 2.77 -16.54 -33.01
CA THR A 80 2.40 -15.12 -33.09
C THR A 80 3.60 -14.27 -33.48
N THR A 81 3.35 -13.08 -34.02
CA THR A 81 4.40 -12.22 -34.61
C THR A 81 4.47 -10.81 -34.01
N HIS A 82 3.62 -10.51 -33.02
CA HIS A 82 3.60 -9.17 -32.42
C HIS A 82 4.92 -8.85 -31.69
N GLY A 83 5.32 -7.58 -31.75
CA GLY A 83 6.56 -7.09 -31.16
C GLY A 83 6.34 -6.33 -29.85
N VAL A 84 7.45 -5.98 -29.19
CA VAL A 84 7.47 -5.20 -27.94
C VAL A 84 6.68 -3.89 -28.07
N PHE A 85 6.89 -3.15 -29.15
CA PHE A 85 6.22 -1.87 -29.37
C PHE A 85 4.70 -2.01 -29.49
N GLN A 86 4.21 -3.07 -30.14
CA GLN A 86 2.78 -3.33 -30.22
C GLN A 86 2.19 -3.67 -28.85
N VAL A 87 2.87 -4.47 -28.04
CA VAL A 87 2.44 -4.77 -26.66
C VAL A 87 2.27 -3.48 -25.85
N ILE A 88 3.27 -2.60 -25.89
CA ILE A 88 3.23 -1.31 -25.19
C ILE A 88 2.07 -0.45 -25.72
N ALA A 89 1.92 -0.33 -27.04
CA ALA A 89 0.86 0.47 -27.65
C ALA A 89 -0.55 -0.02 -27.27
N VAL A 90 -0.80 -1.33 -27.33
CA VAL A 90 -2.10 -1.94 -26.98
C VAL A 90 -2.41 -1.72 -25.50
N VAL A 91 -1.44 -1.97 -24.61
CA VAL A 91 -1.64 -1.83 -23.16
C VAL A 91 -1.84 -0.38 -22.76
N VAL A 92 -1.11 0.57 -23.36
CA VAL A 92 -1.32 2.00 -23.12
C VAL A 92 -2.66 2.47 -23.69
N ALA A 93 -3.04 2.05 -24.90
CA ALA A 93 -4.32 2.39 -25.50
C ALA A 93 -5.49 1.89 -24.62
N ALA A 94 -5.39 0.66 -24.10
CA ALA A 94 -6.38 0.10 -23.19
C ALA A 94 -6.49 0.89 -21.87
N GLN A 95 -5.36 1.31 -21.29
CA GLN A 95 -5.33 2.16 -20.09
C GLN A 95 -5.94 3.55 -20.35
N LEU A 96 -5.63 4.17 -21.50
CA LEU A 96 -6.18 5.46 -21.88
C LEU A 96 -7.70 5.36 -22.10
N LEU A 97 -8.17 4.31 -22.79
CA LEU A 97 -9.59 4.05 -23.00
C LEU A 97 -10.32 3.89 -21.66
N ALA A 98 -9.75 3.11 -20.73
CA ALA A 98 -10.30 2.93 -19.39
C ALA A 98 -10.29 4.23 -18.56
N ALA A 99 -9.39 5.17 -18.84
CA ALA A 99 -9.31 6.46 -18.14
C ALA A 99 -10.40 7.46 -18.58
N VAL A 100 -10.95 7.36 -19.79
CA VAL A 100 -11.94 8.31 -20.36
C VAL A 100 -13.14 8.59 -19.43
N PRO A 101 -13.91 7.57 -18.98
CA PRO A 101 -15.07 7.82 -18.12
C PRO A 101 -14.69 8.40 -16.74
N HIS A 102 -13.43 8.30 -16.34
CA HIS A 102 -12.94 8.75 -15.04
C HIS A 102 -12.47 10.21 -15.08
N VAL A 103 -11.78 10.59 -16.15
CA VAL A 103 -11.45 12.00 -16.43
C VAL A 103 -12.73 12.82 -16.58
N ALA A 104 -13.75 12.27 -17.24
CA ALA A 104 -15.07 12.90 -17.35
C ALA A 104 -15.75 13.14 -15.98
N ARG A 105 -15.42 12.33 -14.96
CA ARG A 105 -15.92 12.47 -13.58
C ARG A 105 -14.97 13.24 -12.65
N GLY A 106 -13.92 13.87 -13.18
CA GLY A 106 -12.94 14.64 -12.42
C GLY A 106 -11.95 13.80 -11.58
N ASN A 107 -11.86 12.49 -11.83
CA ASN A 107 -11.02 11.55 -11.07
C ASN A 107 -10.07 10.79 -12.00
N GLY A 108 -9.15 11.49 -12.66
CA GLY A 108 -8.16 10.87 -13.54
C GLY A 108 -7.19 9.93 -12.81
N PRO A 109 -6.58 8.96 -13.53
CA PRO A 109 -5.53 8.10 -12.96
C PRO A 109 -4.30 8.92 -12.57
N GLY A 110 -3.68 8.53 -11.45
CA GLY A 110 -2.38 9.09 -11.07
C GLY A 110 -1.33 8.72 -12.13
N PRO A 111 -0.58 9.68 -12.69
CA PRO A 111 0.39 9.44 -13.77
C PRO A 111 1.48 8.43 -13.38
N ASP A 112 1.89 8.44 -12.10
CA ASP A 112 2.88 7.52 -11.53
C ASP A 112 2.52 6.05 -11.75
N LEU A 113 1.24 5.73 -11.59
CA LEU A 113 0.81 4.34 -11.68
C LEU A 113 0.71 3.87 -13.13
N ALA A 114 0.22 4.73 -14.03
CA ALA A 114 0.21 4.43 -15.46
C ALA A 114 1.65 4.23 -15.97
N ALA A 115 2.57 5.12 -15.60
CA ALA A 115 3.99 5.01 -15.94
C ALA A 115 4.62 3.73 -15.37
N ARG A 116 4.40 3.44 -14.09
CA ARG A 116 4.89 2.20 -13.44
C ARG A 116 4.42 0.95 -14.16
N ARG A 117 3.10 0.83 -14.42
CA ARG A 117 2.53 -0.34 -15.10
C ARG A 117 3.04 -0.50 -16.52
N MET A 118 3.09 0.61 -17.26
CA MET A 118 3.64 0.60 -18.62
C MET A 118 5.10 0.13 -18.61
N LEU A 119 5.93 0.63 -17.69
CA LEU A 119 7.34 0.25 -17.61
C LEU A 119 7.54 -1.21 -17.20
N SER A 120 6.74 -1.75 -16.26
CA SER A 120 6.85 -3.16 -15.86
C SER A 120 6.39 -4.12 -16.96
N VAL A 121 5.32 -3.79 -17.68
CA VAL A 121 4.87 -4.57 -18.84
C VAL A 121 5.86 -4.46 -20.00
N ALA A 122 6.40 -3.27 -20.27
CA ALA A 122 7.45 -3.07 -21.26
C ALA A 122 8.69 -3.91 -20.93
N PHE A 123 9.09 -3.95 -19.66
CA PHE A 123 10.20 -4.78 -19.20
C PHE A 123 9.95 -6.27 -19.49
N ALA A 124 8.78 -6.80 -19.14
CA ALA A 124 8.42 -8.18 -19.46
C ALA A 124 8.45 -8.46 -20.97
N ALA A 125 7.89 -7.55 -21.78
CA ALA A 125 7.84 -7.69 -23.24
C ALA A 125 9.25 -7.64 -23.88
N VAL A 126 10.11 -6.72 -23.45
CA VAL A 126 11.51 -6.61 -23.94
C VAL A 126 12.31 -7.87 -23.65
N CYS A 127 12.10 -8.47 -22.49
CA CYS A 127 12.80 -9.69 -22.11
C CYS A 127 12.25 -10.94 -22.83
N PHE A 128 10.95 -10.98 -23.17
CA PHE A 128 10.31 -12.17 -23.74
C PHE A 128 10.22 -12.16 -25.27
N GLN A 129 9.66 -11.10 -25.86
CA GLN A 129 9.27 -11.07 -27.28
C GLN A 129 10.44 -11.24 -28.25
N PRO A 130 11.61 -10.60 -28.08
CA PRO A 130 12.75 -10.80 -28.97
C PRO A 130 13.31 -12.24 -28.93
N LEU A 131 13.31 -12.87 -27.74
CA LEU A 131 13.75 -14.26 -27.57
C LEU A 131 12.76 -15.24 -28.21
N HIS A 132 11.46 -14.96 -28.11
CA HIS A 132 10.43 -15.76 -28.73
C HIS A 132 10.44 -15.65 -30.26
N ASN A 133 10.37 -14.43 -30.80
CA ASN A 133 10.24 -14.18 -32.23
C ASN A 133 11.48 -14.60 -33.04
N SER A 134 12.64 -14.70 -32.38
CA SER A 134 13.87 -15.23 -33.00
C SER A 134 13.96 -16.76 -32.96
N GLY A 135 13.00 -17.45 -32.35
CA GLY A 135 13.01 -18.90 -32.11
C GLY A 135 14.07 -19.36 -31.10
N GLN A 136 14.81 -18.42 -30.48
CA GLN A 136 15.84 -18.76 -29.49
C GLN A 136 15.25 -19.36 -28.22
N SER A 137 14.04 -18.93 -27.81
CA SER A 137 13.36 -19.50 -26.64
C SER A 137 13.13 -21.01 -26.80
N ALA A 138 12.70 -21.45 -27.98
CA ALA A 138 12.49 -22.87 -28.28
C ALA A 138 13.82 -23.65 -28.31
N ARG A 139 14.90 -23.03 -28.81
CA ARG A 139 16.23 -23.65 -28.86
C ARG A 139 16.87 -23.81 -27.48
N TRP A 140 16.71 -22.83 -26.60
CA TRP A 140 17.37 -22.82 -25.29
C TRP A 140 16.60 -23.58 -24.23
N PHE A 141 15.27 -23.50 -24.25
CA PHE A 141 14.43 -24.04 -23.18
C PHE A 141 13.57 -25.23 -23.61
N GLY A 142 13.38 -25.46 -24.91
CA GLY A 142 12.47 -26.48 -25.45
C GLY A 142 11.02 -26.28 -25.00
N GLU A 143 10.20 -27.32 -25.13
CA GLU A 143 8.82 -27.37 -24.59
C GLU A 143 8.75 -27.94 -23.16
N GLY A 144 9.88 -27.93 -22.44
CA GLY A 144 10.04 -28.62 -21.17
C GLY A 144 9.89 -27.74 -19.92
N PRO A 145 10.19 -28.29 -18.72
CA PRO A 145 10.10 -27.56 -17.45
C PRO A 145 11.02 -26.33 -17.38
N TYR A 146 12.06 -26.29 -18.19
CA TYR A 146 12.97 -25.14 -18.30
C TYR A 146 12.28 -23.87 -18.82
N PHE A 147 11.30 -24.00 -19.71
CA PHE A 147 10.52 -22.86 -20.18
C PHE A 147 9.64 -22.28 -19.07
N ALA A 148 9.01 -23.15 -18.26
CA ALA A 148 8.26 -22.72 -17.09
C ALA A 148 9.15 -22.02 -16.04
N LEU A 149 10.36 -22.55 -15.77
CA LEU A 149 11.33 -21.92 -14.88
C LEU A 149 11.79 -20.55 -15.40
N PHE A 150 12.01 -20.43 -16.71
CA PHE A 150 12.32 -19.14 -17.36
C PHE A 150 11.19 -18.12 -17.18
N LEU A 151 9.93 -18.51 -17.43
CA LEU A 151 8.78 -17.64 -17.21
C LEU A 151 8.64 -17.22 -15.75
N LEU A 152 8.86 -18.14 -14.80
CA LEU A 152 8.83 -17.83 -13.37
C LEU A 152 9.93 -16.83 -12.98
N LEU A 153 11.15 -17.02 -13.48
CA LEU A 153 12.27 -16.10 -13.25
C LEU A 153 11.98 -14.72 -13.84
N LEU A 154 11.46 -14.66 -15.06
CA LEU A 154 11.11 -13.41 -15.73
C LEU A 154 10.00 -12.66 -14.99
N LEU A 155 8.97 -13.37 -14.53
CA LEU A 155 7.91 -12.79 -13.71
C LEU A 155 8.44 -12.26 -12.38
N ALA A 156 9.32 -13.00 -11.70
CA ALA A 156 9.95 -12.57 -10.46
C ALA A 156 10.78 -11.29 -10.67
N LEU A 157 11.54 -11.20 -11.77
CA LEU A 157 12.33 -10.02 -12.11
C LEU A 157 11.44 -8.82 -12.47
N THR A 158 10.35 -9.07 -13.20
CA THR A 158 9.35 -8.05 -13.54
C THR A 158 8.67 -7.50 -12.29
N ALA A 159 8.27 -8.38 -11.37
CA ALA A 159 7.69 -8.03 -10.08
C ALA A 159 8.65 -7.23 -9.19
N LEU A 160 9.94 -7.60 -9.19
CA LEU A 160 10.98 -6.86 -8.47
C LEU A 160 11.18 -5.45 -9.06
N CYS A 161 11.22 -5.32 -10.39
CA CYS A 161 11.28 -4.04 -11.08
C CYS A 161 10.09 -3.15 -10.71
N ASP A 162 8.89 -3.71 -10.73
CA ASP A 162 7.66 -3.02 -10.34
C ASP A 162 7.70 -2.54 -8.87
N ALA A 163 8.18 -3.37 -7.94
CA ALA A 163 8.36 -3.03 -6.52
C ALA A 163 9.40 -1.92 -6.29
N VAL A 164 10.50 -1.91 -7.07
CA VAL A 164 11.52 -0.85 -7.00
C VAL A 164 10.95 0.48 -7.51
N LEU A 165 10.27 0.47 -8.66
CA LEU A 165 9.60 1.65 -9.22
C LEU A 165 8.54 2.20 -8.26
N ALA A 166 7.79 1.31 -7.61
CA ALA A 166 6.83 1.65 -6.56
C ALA A 166 7.46 2.45 -5.44
N ALA A 167 8.47 1.87 -4.79
CA ALA A 167 9.14 2.44 -3.63
C ALA A 167 9.81 3.77 -3.99
N LEU A 168 10.38 3.87 -5.19
CA LEU A 168 10.98 5.10 -5.70
C LEU A 168 9.95 6.23 -5.89
N LEU A 169 8.83 5.95 -6.57
CA LEU A 169 7.77 6.93 -6.82
C LEU A 169 7.09 7.37 -5.51
N LEU A 170 6.90 6.44 -4.58
CA LEU A 170 6.35 6.75 -3.25
C LEU A 170 7.29 7.61 -2.42
N ARG A 171 8.59 7.28 -2.36
CA ARG A 171 9.61 8.11 -1.69
C ARG A 171 9.73 9.50 -2.30
N ALA A 172 9.44 9.62 -3.57
CA ALA A 172 9.47 10.90 -4.23
C ALA A 172 8.30 11.82 -3.82
N ARG A 173 7.13 11.24 -3.54
CA ARG A 173 5.94 12.00 -3.09
C ARG A 173 5.84 12.13 -1.57
N THR A 174 6.37 11.15 -0.86
CA THR A 174 6.34 11.07 0.60
C THR A 174 7.77 11.13 1.12
N ARG A 175 8.04 11.81 2.24
CA ARG A 175 9.40 11.80 2.83
C ARG A 175 9.74 10.46 3.53
N TYR A 176 9.09 9.37 3.12
CA TYR A 176 9.24 8.06 3.75
C TYR A 176 10.59 7.43 3.41
N PRO A 177 11.26 6.77 4.37
CA PRO A 177 12.52 6.08 4.10
C PRO A 177 12.33 4.98 3.05
N TYR A 178 13.30 4.85 2.14
CA TYR A 178 13.22 3.90 1.02
C TYR A 178 13.15 2.43 1.49
N GLY A 179 13.92 2.08 2.52
CA GLY A 179 14.04 0.69 2.98
C GLY A 179 12.71 0.07 3.42
N PRO A 180 11.94 0.72 4.32
CA PRO A 180 10.61 0.25 4.70
C PRO A 180 9.62 0.20 3.53
N LEU A 181 9.62 1.20 2.64
CA LEU A 181 8.80 1.17 1.42
C LEU A 181 9.10 -0.05 0.56
N LEU A 182 10.38 -0.31 0.27
CA LEU A 182 10.76 -1.46 -0.54
C LEU A 182 10.39 -2.78 0.14
N ARG A 183 10.58 -2.87 1.47
CA ARG A 183 10.16 -4.05 2.24
C ARG A 183 8.65 -4.29 2.16
N ASP A 184 7.84 -3.24 2.21
CA ASP A 184 6.39 -3.34 2.06
C ASP A 184 6.00 -3.83 0.66
N GLU A 185 6.63 -3.29 -0.40
CA GLU A 185 6.38 -3.73 -1.77
C GLU A 185 6.81 -5.18 -1.99
N LEU A 186 8.01 -5.58 -1.51
CA LEU A 186 8.50 -6.96 -1.61
C LEU A 186 7.60 -7.96 -0.87
N ARG A 187 7.09 -7.60 0.32
CA ARG A 187 6.10 -8.44 1.02
C ARG A 187 4.78 -8.52 0.26
N ALA A 188 4.36 -7.43 -0.38
CA ALA A 188 3.16 -7.43 -1.21
C ALA A 188 3.30 -8.35 -2.44
N LEU A 189 4.52 -8.53 -2.97
CA LEU A 189 4.81 -9.51 -4.03
C LEU A 189 4.51 -10.94 -3.58
N LEU A 190 4.86 -11.32 -2.35
CA LEU A 190 4.61 -12.66 -1.80
C LEU A 190 3.11 -12.96 -1.60
N GLY A 191 2.27 -11.91 -1.52
CA GLY A 191 0.82 -12.04 -1.46
C GLY A 191 0.19 -11.98 -2.85
N ILE A 192 -0.64 -10.95 -3.05
CA ILE A 192 -1.46 -10.73 -4.26
C ILE A 192 -0.62 -10.69 -5.54
N GLY A 193 0.60 -10.12 -5.47
CA GLY A 193 1.46 -9.95 -6.64
C GLY A 193 1.83 -11.27 -7.30
N SER A 194 2.11 -12.31 -6.51
CA SER A 194 2.42 -13.65 -7.00
C SER A 194 1.24 -14.28 -7.74
N ALA A 195 0.02 -14.13 -7.22
CA ALA A 195 -1.20 -14.63 -7.86
C ALA A 195 -1.42 -13.97 -9.22
N VAL A 196 -1.28 -12.63 -9.31
CA VAL A 196 -1.43 -11.89 -10.57
C VAL A 196 -0.38 -12.31 -11.61
N CYS A 197 0.88 -12.43 -11.20
CA CYS A 197 1.96 -12.88 -12.09
C CYS A 197 1.71 -14.32 -12.58
N ALA A 198 1.39 -15.22 -11.66
CA ALA A 198 1.09 -16.62 -11.98
C ALA A 198 -0.10 -16.72 -12.95
N THR A 199 -1.18 -15.97 -12.73
CA THR A 199 -2.32 -15.98 -13.66
C THR A 199 -1.95 -15.40 -15.02
N GLY A 200 -1.09 -14.37 -15.09
CA GLY A 200 -0.56 -13.86 -16.36
C GLY A 200 0.18 -14.93 -17.16
N ALA A 201 1.08 -15.69 -16.52
CA ALA A 201 1.77 -16.81 -17.15
C ALA A 201 0.83 -17.95 -17.57
N VAL A 202 -0.07 -18.37 -16.67
CA VAL A 202 -1.07 -19.42 -16.97
C VAL A 202 -1.95 -19.00 -18.14
N MET A 203 -2.29 -17.72 -18.25
CA MET A 203 -3.05 -17.19 -19.37
C MET A 203 -2.28 -17.18 -20.68
N ALA A 204 -1.00 -16.79 -20.67
CA ALA A 204 -0.15 -16.89 -21.85
C ALA A 204 -0.02 -18.35 -22.34
N ILE A 205 0.23 -19.30 -21.43
CA ILE A 205 0.32 -20.73 -21.73
C ILE A 205 -1.05 -21.29 -22.18
N GLY A 206 -2.13 -20.87 -21.53
CA GLY A 206 -3.48 -21.29 -21.89
C GLY A 206 -3.85 -20.88 -23.32
N VAL A 207 -3.48 -19.67 -23.73
CA VAL A 207 -3.69 -19.19 -25.11
C VAL A 207 -2.83 -19.97 -26.11
N ALA A 208 -1.64 -20.41 -25.74
CA ALA A 208 -0.82 -21.27 -26.58
C ALA A 208 -1.51 -22.60 -26.93
N VAL A 209 -2.27 -23.18 -26.00
CA VAL A 209 -2.95 -24.46 -26.21
C VAL A 209 -4.37 -24.29 -26.78
N ALA A 210 -5.18 -23.41 -26.19
CA ALA A 210 -6.60 -23.29 -26.48
C ALA A 210 -6.98 -22.05 -27.32
N GLY A 211 -5.98 -21.25 -27.74
CA GLY A 211 -6.23 -20.00 -28.43
C GLY A 211 -6.95 -18.97 -27.55
N LEU A 212 -7.67 -18.04 -28.18
CA LEU A 212 -8.36 -16.95 -27.46
C LEU A 212 -9.47 -17.44 -26.51
N TRP A 213 -9.93 -18.69 -26.62
CA TRP A 213 -10.89 -19.29 -25.68
C TRP A 213 -10.35 -19.46 -24.26
N ALA A 214 -9.03 -19.46 -24.08
CA ALA A 214 -8.43 -19.46 -22.76
C ALA A 214 -8.77 -18.17 -21.97
N LEU A 215 -8.97 -17.04 -22.66
CA LEU A 215 -9.25 -15.75 -22.03
C LEU A 215 -10.53 -15.76 -21.19
N PRO A 216 -11.73 -16.08 -21.73
CA PRO A 216 -12.96 -16.07 -20.93
C PRO A 216 -12.90 -17.06 -19.76
N VAL A 217 -12.28 -18.24 -19.94
CA VAL A 217 -12.13 -19.23 -18.87
C VAL A 217 -11.27 -18.71 -17.72
N LEU A 218 -10.13 -18.09 -18.04
CA LEU A 218 -9.20 -17.55 -17.04
C LEU A 218 -9.61 -16.18 -16.49
N CYS A 219 -10.54 -15.49 -17.15
CA CYS A 219 -11.16 -14.29 -16.61
C CYS A 219 -12.01 -14.58 -15.37
N VAL A 220 -12.71 -15.72 -15.31
CA VAL A 220 -13.61 -16.07 -14.18
C VAL A 220 -12.88 -16.05 -12.83
N PRO A 221 -11.76 -16.77 -12.62
CA PRO A 221 -11.04 -16.73 -11.34
C PRO A 221 -10.45 -15.35 -11.02
N LEU A 222 -10.03 -14.58 -12.03
CA LEU A 222 -9.55 -13.21 -11.84
C LEU A 222 -10.65 -12.24 -11.42
N LEU A 223 -11.85 -12.38 -11.98
CA LEU A 223 -13.04 -11.62 -11.58
C LEU A 223 -13.46 -11.97 -10.15
N LEU A 224 -13.46 -13.25 -9.79
CA LEU A 224 -13.72 -13.68 -8.40
C LEU A 224 -12.68 -13.11 -7.44
N THR A 225 -11.40 -13.16 -7.82
CA THR A 225 -10.30 -12.56 -7.04
C THR A 225 -10.52 -11.05 -6.87
N GLN A 226 -10.90 -10.36 -7.94
CA GLN A 226 -11.22 -8.93 -7.91
C GLN A 226 -12.39 -8.63 -6.97
N VAL A 227 -13.51 -9.35 -7.09
CA VAL A 227 -14.68 -9.18 -6.21
C VAL A 227 -14.32 -9.43 -4.75
N SER A 228 -13.54 -10.48 -4.47
CA SER A 228 -13.05 -10.79 -3.12
C SER A 228 -12.20 -9.66 -2.56
N TYR A 229 -11.30 -9.06 -3.37
CA TYR A 229 -10.54 -7.89 -2.94
C TYR A 229 -11.41 -6.68 -2.64
N ARG A 230 -12.39 -6.37 -3.51
CA ARG A 230 -13.30 -5.23 -3.26
C ARG A 230 -14.09 -5.41 -1.97
N ARG A 231 -14.58 -6.63 -1.72
CA ARG A 231 -15.27 -6.97 -0.46
C ARG A 231 -14.35 -6.82 0.74
N TYR A 232 -13.12 -7.32 0.64
CA TYR A 232 -12.13 -7.20 1.71
C TYR A 232 -11.77 -5.74 2.01
N ALA A 233 -11.58 -4.91 0.98
CA ALA A 233 -11.31 -3.48 1.15
C ALA A 233 -12.49 -2.73 1.78
N ALA A 234 -13.72 -3.06 1.36
CA ALA A 234 -14.94 -2.51 1.98
C ALA A 234 -15.04 -2.87 3.47
N VAL A 235 -14.81 -4.14 3.82
CA VAL A 235 -14.76 -4.59 5.22
C VAL A 235 -13.71 -3.80 6.01
N ARG A 236 -12.51 -3.60 5.45
CA ARG A 236 -11.44 -2.84 6.12
C ARG A 236 -11.79 -1.36 6.30
N THR A 237 -12.56 -0.77 5.40
CA THR A 237 -13.05 0.61 5.54
C THR A 237 -14.04 0.72 6.69
N THR A 238 -15.05 -0.16 6.72
CA THR A 238 -16.01 -0.24 7.83
C THR A 238 -15.28 -0.49 9.16
N TYR A 239 -14.23 -1.32 9.12
CA TYR A 239 -13.40 -1.62 10.28
C TYR A 239 -12.72 -0.38 10.88
N ARG A 240 -12.07 0.43 10.03
CA ARG A 240 -11.48 1.71 10.46
C ARG A 240 -12.52 2.68 11.01
N GLN A 241 -13.71 2.72 10.39
CA GLN A 241 -14.81 3.55 10.89
C GLN A 241 -15.29 3.11 12.27
N THR A 242 -15.36 1.80 12.54
CA THR A 242 -15.70 1.27 13.86
C THR A 242 -14.67 1.69 14.90
N ILE A 243 -13.36 1.54 14.62
CA ILE A 243 -12.29 1.98 15.53
C ILE A 243 -12.39 3.48 15.81
N ALA A 244 -12.56 4.30 14.76
CA ALA A 244 -12.70 5.74 14.92
C ALA A 244 -13.95 6.12 15.73
N SER A 245 -15.05 5.37 15.59
CA SER A 245 -16.26 5.59 16.38
C SER A 245 -16.10 5.16 17.84
N LEU A 246 -15.37 4.07 18.12
CA LEU A 246 -15.03 3.66 19.49
C LEU A 246 -14.12 4.70 20.17
N ALA A 247 -13.13 5.23 19.45
CA ALA A 247 -12.30 6.32 19.93
C ALA A 247 -13.15 7.55 20.29
N ARG A 248 -14.03 7.98 19.37
CA ARG A 248 -14.96 9.09 19.62
C ARG A 248 -15.94 8.85 20.78
N ALA A 249 -16.28 7.60 21.08
CA ALA A 249 -17.15 7.31 22.22
C ALA A 249 -16.52 7.74 23.56
N THR A 250 -15.20 7.61 23.69
CA THR A 250 -14.47 8.11 24.88
C THR A 250 -14.55 9.64 25.01
N GLU A 251 -14.50 10.35 23.88
CA GLU A 251 -14.61 11.81 23.83
C GLU A 251 -16.03 12.27 24.19
N ILE A 252 -17.06 11.62 23.62
CA ILE A 252 -18.47 11.94 23.87
C ILE A 252 -18.84 11.67 25.34
N ALA A 253 -18.31 10.60 25.92
CA ALA A 253 -18.54 10.26 27.32
C ALA A 253 -17.71 11.13 28.30
N GLY A 254 -16.89 12.06 27.80
CA GLY A 254 -16.13 13.01 28.60
C GLY A 254 -14.88 12.43 29.27
N TYR A 255 -14.43 11.25 28.85
CA TYR A 255 -13.19 10.64 29.37
C TYR A 255 -11.94 11.24 28.73
N THR A 256 -12.02 11.67 27.46
CA THR A 256 -10.89 12.25 26.74
C THR A 256 -11.29 13.58 26.06
N PRO A 257 -10.34 14.52 25.88
CA PRO A 257 -10.61 15.75 25.14
C PRO A 257 -10.97 15.48 23.67
N HIS A 258 -11.79 16.35 23.08
CA HIS A 258 -12.20 16.21 21.68
C HIS A 258 -10.98 16.17 20.73
N GLY A 259 -10.97 15.19 19.84
CA GLY A 259 -9.92 14.95 18.86
C GLY A 259 -8.58 14.47 19.43
N HIS A 260 -8.46 14.20 20.73
CA HIS A 260 -7.23 13.72 21.38
C HIS A 260 -6.73 12.42 20.73
N ALA A 261 -7.57 11.40 20.66
CA ALA A 261 -7.21 10.11 20.07
C ALA A 261 -6.72 10.26 18.62
N ARG A 262 -7.33 11.16 17.84
CA ARG A 262 -6.90 11.45 16.47
C ARG A 262 -5.52 12.14 16.43
N ARG A 263 -5.28 13.17 17.26
CA ARG A 263 -3.97 13.85 17.33
C ARG A 263 -2.87 12.86 17.73
N VAL A 264 -3.11 12.04 18.75
CA VAL A 264 -2.18 11.01 19.20
C VAL A 264 -1.90 9.99 18.08
N ALA A 265 -2.93 9.54 17.35
CA ALA A 265 -2.76 8.62 16.23
C ALA A 265 -1.96 9.23 15.06
N GLU A 266 -2.24 10.49 14.69
CA GLU A 266 -1.54 11.20 13.62
C GLU A 266 -0.06 11.42 13.97
N LEU A 267 0.24 11.91 15.18
CA LEU A 267 1.60 12.11 15.67
C LEU A 267 2.34 10.78 15.84
N SER A 268 1.71 9.76 16.44
CA SER A 268 2.29 8.43 16.60
C SER A 268 2.66 7.82 15.26
N THR A 269 1.75 7.92 14.28
CA THR A 269 2.02 7.44 12.93
C THR A 269 3.19 8.20 12.31
N ALA A 270 3.27 9.53 12.46
CA ALA A 270 4.39 10.33 11.96
C ALA A 270 5.75 9.96 12.62
N VAL A 271 5.76 9.67 13.92
CA VAL A 271 6.96 9.21 14.66
C VAL A 271 7.36 7.81 14.22
N GLY A 272 6.41 6.88 14.18
CA GLY A 272 6.63 5.53 13.67
C GLY A 272 7.16 5.53 12.24
N ARG A 273 6.71 6.51 11.46
CA ARG A 273 7.18 6.75 10.11
C ARG A 273 8.66 7.16 10.07
N GLU A 274 9.08 8.07 10.93
CA GLU A 274 10.48 8.49 11.04
C GLU A 274 11.40 7.35 11.53
N LEU A 275 10.89 6.52 12.43
CA LEU A 275 11.59 5.34 12.96
C LEU A 275 11.59 4.15 11.98
N GLY A 276 10.97 4.29 10.80
CA GLY A 276 11.04 3.31 9.72
C GLY A 276 10.15 2.08 9.91
N LEU A 277 9.02 2.20 10.60
CA LEU A 277 8.01 1.15 10.68
C LEU A 277 7.45 0.78 9.30
N SER A 278 7.11 -0.49 9.08
CA SER A 278 6.41 -0.94 7.88
C SER A 278 4.94 -0.50 7.87
N GLY A 279 4.27 -0.49 6.72
CA GLY A 279 2.87 -0.09 6.61
C GLY A 279 1.92 -0.91 7.49
N ARG A 280 2.23 -2.20 7.69
CA ARG A 280 1.50 -3.06 8.63
C ARG A 280 1.70 -2.62 10.09
N GLU A 281 2.96 -2.35 10.47
CA GLU A 281 3.29 -1.88 11.82
C GLU A 281 2.70 -0.49 12.10
N LEU A 282 2.68 0.40 11.11
CA LEU A 282 2.00 1.68 11.20
C LEU A 282 0.49 1.53 11.38
N THR A 283 -0.15 0.57 10.69
CA THR A 283 -1.59 0.31 10.86
C THR A 283 -1.90 -0.17 12.28
N VAL A 284 -1.05 -1.05 12.82
CA VAL A 284 -1.18 -1.50 14.23
C VAL A 284 -0.98 -0.32 15.18
N LEU A 285 0.03 0.51 14.94
CA LEU A 285 0.32 1.70 15.73
C LEU A 285 -0.83 2.72 15.71
N GLU A 286 -1.38 3.02 14.53
CA GLU A 286 -2.51 3.93 14.33
C GLU A 286 -3.75 3.44 15.10
N HIS A 287 -4.12 2.16 14.92
CA HIS A 287 -5.27 1.59 15.63
C HIS A 287 -5.06 1.53 17.14
N ALA A 288 -3.84 1.21 17.59
CA ALA A 288 -3.53 1.19 19.02
C ALA A 288 -3.62 2.60 19.62
N ALA A 289 -3.06 3.61 18.94
CA ALA A 289 -3.14 5.00 19.35
C ALA A 289 -4.59 5.52 19.43
N LEU A 290 -5.45 5.13 18.48
CA LEU A 290 -6.87 5.51 18.50
C LEU A 290 -7.62 4.90 19.70
N MET A 291 -7.25 3.70 20.13
CA MET A 291 -7.96 2.96 21.18
C MET A 291 -7.24 2.98 22.53
N HIS A 292 -6.15 3.72 22.66
CA HIS A 292 -5.24 3.62 23.80
C HIS A 292 -5.92 3.97 25.14
N ASP A 293 -6.91 4.86 25.11
CA ASP A 293 -7.71 5.30 26.26
C ASP A 293 -9.07 4.62 26.40
N ILE A 294 -9.40 3.63 25.55
CA ILE A 294 -10.72 2.99 25.61
C ILE A 294 -11.00 2.30 26.96
N GLY A 295 -9.94 1.93 27.69
CA GLY A 295 -10.03 1.37 29.04
C GLY A 295 -10.63 2.34 30.07
N GLN A 296 -10.59 3.65 29.82
CA GLN A 296 -11.19 4.63 30.71
C GLN A 296 -12.72 4.46 30.83
N LEU A 297 -13.40 3.91 29.80
CA LEU A 297 -14.83 3.58 29.85
C LEU A 297 -15.20 2.52 30.90
N SER A 298 -14.21 1.79 31.41
CA SER A 298 -14.39 0.79 32.48
C SER A 298 -14.16 1.38 33.88
N LEU A 299 -13.84 2.67 33.99
CA LEU A 299 -13.71 3.36 35.26
C LEU A 299 -15.08 3.86 35.74
N VAL A 300 -15.27 3.91 37.05
CA VAL A 300 -16.49 4.45 37.66
C VAL A 300 -16.50 5.98 37.58
N ASP A 301 -15.35 6.60 37.88
CA ASP A 301 -15.13 8.03 37.78
C ASP A 301 -14.12 8.34 36.66
N PRO A 302 -14.39 9.33 35.79
CA PRO A 302 -13.47 9.70 34.74
C PRO A 302 -12.18 10.32 35.30
N VAL A 303 -11.06 10.11 34.61
CA VAL A 303 -9.79 10.72 34.96
C VAL A 303 -9.90 12.23 34.77
N ALA A 304 -9.40 13.02 35.74
CA ALA A 304 -9.45 14.47 35.66
C ALA A 304 -8.75 14.99 34.39
N GLY A 305 -9.52 15.66 33.52
CA GLY A 305 -9.02 16.17 32.24
C GLY A 305 -8.64 15.10 31.21
N GLY A 306 -8.88 13.82 31.50
CA GLY A 306 -8.50 12.68 30.66
C GLY A 306 -7.00 12.39 30.61
N ALA A 307 -6.17 13.14 31.35
CA ALA A 307 -4.72 13.04 31.29
C ALA A 307 -4.21 11.79 32.04
N THR A 308 -4.00 10.71 31.31
CA THR A 308 -3.56 9.43 31.88
C THR A 308 -2.08 9.41 32.21
N ALA A 309 -1.26 10.23 31.53
CA ALA A 309 0.19 10.23 31.72
C ALA A 309 0.64 10.64 33.14
N THR A 310 -0.17 11.42 33.86
CA THR A 310 0.13 11.90 35.22
C THR A 310 -0.37 10.99 36.34
N LEU A 311 -1.07 9.91 36.01
CA LEU A 311 -1.61 8.98 37.01
C LEU A 311 -0.51 8.10 37.63
N PRO A 312 -0.74 7.53 38.83
CA PRO A 312 0.14 6.49 39.37
C PRO A 312 0.28 5.31 38.40
N ALA A 313 1.48 4.72 38.32
CA ALA A 313 1.77 3.64 37.37
C ALA A 313 0.82 2.43 37.47
N ALA A 314 0.37 2.07 38.68
CA ALA A 314 -0.60 1.00 38.89
C ALA A 314 -1.95 1.29 38.21
N GLU A 315 -2.39 2.54 38.25
CA GLU A 315 -3.65 2.98 37.64
C GLU A 315 -3.53 3.04 36.11
N GLN A 316 -2.42 3.59 35.60
CA GLN A 316 -2.13 3.56 34.16
C GLN A 316 -2.15 2.13 33.62
N ARG A 317 -1.55 1.18 34.36
CA ARG A 317 -1.54 -0.24 34.00
C ARG A 317 -2.93 -0.87 34.04
N ARG A 318 -3.76 -0.50 35.03
CA ARG A 318 -5.15 -0.95 35.10
C ARG A 318 -5.94 -0.50 33.87
N ILE A 319 -5.85 0.78 33.51
CA ILE A 319 -6.53 1.35 32.33
C ILE A 319 -6.05 0.65 31.05
N ALA A 320 -4.74 0.45 30.89
CA ALA A 320 -4.14 -0.23 29.76
C ALA A 320 -4.66 -1.67 29.59
N LEU A 321 -4.74 -2.44 30.69
CA LEU A 321 -5.26 -3.81 30.67
C LEU A 321 -6.76 -3.88 30.35
N LEU A 322 -7.56 -2.96 30.91
CA LEU A 322 -8.99 -2.84 30.59
C LEU A 322 -9.20 -2.49 29.11
N GLY A 323 -8.41 -1.54 28.61
CA GLY A 323 -8.42 -1.17 27.19
C GLY A 323 -8.06 -2.35 26.30
N GLY A 324 -7.02 -3.09 26.64
CA GLY A 324 -6.62 -4.34 25.99
C GLY A 324 -7.75 -5.36 25.90
N ALA A 325 -8.45 -5.59 27.01
CA ALA A 325 -9.57 -6.53 27.08
C ALA A 325 -10.71 -6.13 26.14
N VAL A 326 -11.06 -4.84 26.07
CA VAL A 326 -12.06 -4.33 25.11
C VAL A 326 -11.56 -4.54 23.68
N VAL A 327 -10.31 -4.15 23.40
CA VAL A 327 -9.71 -4.24 22.07
C VAL A 327 -9.73 -5.68 21.55
N ARG A 328 -9.44 -6.69 22.40
CA ARG A 328 -9.51 -8.12 22.02
C ARG A 328 -10.90 -8.58 21.57
N GLN A 329 -11.96 -7.90 21.97
CA GLN A 329 -13.35 -8.21 21.59
C GLN A 329 -13.78 -7.54 20.28
N THR A 330 -13.00 -6.58 19.76
CA THR A 330 -13.36 -5.80 18.55
C THR A 330 -12.95 -6.47 17.22
N GLY A 331 -12.29 -7.63 17.28
CA GLY A 331 -11.79 -8.34 16.09
C GLY A 331 -10.56 -7.71 15.43
N VAL A 332 -9.84 -6.80 16.13
CA VAL A 332 -8.56 -6.25 15.61
C VAL A 332 -7.49 -7.32 15.56
N ASP A 333 -6.45 -7.06 14.77
CA ASP A 333 -5.16 -7.73 14.93
C ASP A 333 -4.77 -7.73 16.43
N THR A 334 -4.45 -8.92 16.95
CA THR A 334 -4.10 -9.12 18.36
C THR A 334 -2.88 -8.31 18.78
N ALA A 335 -2.02 -7.94 17.83
CA ALA A 335 -0.91 -7.02 18.07
C ALA A 335 -1.39 -5.64 18.57
N VAL A 336 -2.57 -5.17 18.14
CA VAL A 336 -3.13 -3.90 18.61
C VAL A 336 -3.46 -3.97 20.10
N ALA A 337 -4.11 -5.05 20.54
CA ALA A 337 -4.38 -5.27 21.97
C ALA A 337 -3.08 -5.31 22.79
N VAL A 338 -2.05 -6.01 22.30
CA VAL A 338 -0.75 -6.09 22.99
C VAL A 338 -0.10 -4.71 23.14
N VAL A 339 -0.22 -3.84 22.13
CA VAL A 339 0.30 -2.47 22.22
C VAL A 339 -0.43 -1.67 23.28
N VAL A 340 -1.78 -1.74 23.31
CA VAL A 340 -2.60 -1.04 24.31
C VAL A 340 -2.33 -1.56 25.71
N GLU A 341 -2.25 -2.88 25.92
CA GLU A 341 -1.99 -3.49 27.23
C GLU A 341 -0.63 -3.10 27.82
N ARG A 342 0.40 -3.05 26.97
CA ARG A 342 1.78 -2.83 27.41
C ARG A 342 2.17 -1.36 27.45
N GLN A 343 1.30 -0.42 27.07
CA GLN A 343 1.64 1.00 27.00
C GLN A 343 2.07 1.61 28.35
N ALA A 344 1.65 1.00 29.47
CA ALA A 344 1.99 1.42 30.83
C ALA A 344 3.15 0.64 31.47
N ASP A 345 3.64 -0.44 30.84
CA ASP A 345 4.78 -1.22 31.36
C ASP A 345 6.09 -0.40 31.26
N PRO A 346 7.20 -0.76 31.93
CA PRO A 346 8.48 -0.08 31.73
C PRO A 346 8.91 -0.09 30.26
N TYR A 347 9.38 1.04 29.70
CA TYR A 347 9.55 1.17 28.24
C TYR A 347 10.45 0.08 27.63
N ARG A 348 11.41 -0.47 28.38
CA ARG A 348 12.31 -1.54 27.90
C ARG A 348 11.58 -2.85 27.59
N GLU A 349 10.45 -3.10 28.24
CA GLU A 349 9.61 -4.29 28.05
C GLU A 349 8.52 -4.09 26.99
N GLN A 350 8.29 -2.83 26.60
CA GLN A 350 7.29 -2.45 25.63
C GLN A 350 7.74 -2.77 24.19
N PRO A 351 6.81 -3.20 23.31
CA PRO A 351 7.06 -3.15 21.87
C PRO A 351 7.21 -1.70 21.41
N LEU A 352 7.96 -1.47 20.32
CA LEU A 352 8.24 -0.12 19.81
C LEU A 352 6.96 0.72 19.62
N SER A 353 5.89 0.13 19.09
CA SER A 353 4.62 0.83 18.92
C SER A 353 4.03 1.37 20.24
N ALA A 354 4.15 0.61 21.34
CA ALA A 354 3.67 1.06 22.64
C ALA A 354 4.53 2.20 23.21
N ARG A 355 5.85 2.16 22.97
CA ARG A 355 6.76 3.25 23.34
C ARG A 355 6.41 4.55 22.63
N ILE A 356 6.05 4.45 21.35
CA ILE A 356 5.61 5.59 20.55
C ILE A 356 4.28 6.15 21.10
N VAL A 357 3.26 5.30 21.29
CA VAL A 357 1.96 5.73 21.83
C VAL A 357 2.14 6.40 23.19
N ARG A 358 2.92 5.81 24.10
CA ARG A 358 3.19 6.37 25.43
C ARG A 358 3.82 7.76 25.37
N ALA A 359 4.87 7.93 24.57
CA ALA A 359 5.56 9.22 24.45
C ALA A 359 4.69 10.31 23.81
N VAL A 360 3.94 9.95 22.77
CA VAL A 360 3.04 10.88 22.06
C VAL A 360 1.83 11.25 22.91
N ASN A 361 1.25 10.28 23.63
CA ASN A 361 0.15 10.55 24.56
C ASN A 361 0.57 11.53 25.65
N ALA A 362 1.71 11.24 26.31
CA ALA A 362 2.25 12.14 27.33
C ALA A 362 2.54 13.55 26.80
N TYR A 363 2.99 13.68 25.54
CA TYR A 363 3.14 14.99 24.90
C TYR A 363 1.79 15.72 24.74
N ASP A 364 0.75 15.06 24.22
CA ASP A 364 -0.56 15.69 24.01
C ASP A 364 -1.21 16.07 25.36
N ASP A 365 -1.11 15.21 26.37
CA ASP A 365 -1.58 15.47 27.74
C ASP A 365 -0.91 16.72 28.35
N LEU A 366 0.43 16.80 28.26
CA LEU A 366 1.21 17.93 28.78
C LEU A 366 0.90 19.24 28.03
N CYS A 367 0.59 19.16 26.73
CA CYS A 367 0.15 20.31 25.94
C CYS A 367 -1.28 20.75 26.32
N GLY A 368 -2.19 19.80 26.51
CA GLY A 368 -3.60 20.04 26.82
C GLY A 368 -3.85 20.63 28.20
N ALA A 369 -3.01 20.29 29.19
CA ALA A 369 -3.14 20.78 30.57
C ALA A 369 -2.83 22.28 30.77
N SER A 370 -2.45 23.02 29.72
CA SER A 370 -2.09 24.46 29.72
C SER A 370 -0.85 24.87 30.55
N VAL A 371 -0.19 23.96 31.28
CA VAL A 371 0.85 24.34 32.26
C VAL A 371 2.21 24.66 31.64
N ILE A 372 2.64 23.99 30.56
CA ILE A 372 4.06 24.03 30.12
C ILE A 372 4.23 24.32 28.61
N GLY A 373 3.15 24.28 27.82
CA GLY A 373 3.18 24.51 26.36
C GLY A 373 3.97 23.45 25.56
N PRO A 374 3.99 23.54 24.21
CA PRO A 374 4.61 22.51 23.36
C PRO A 374 6.11 22.27 23.60
N LEU A 375 6.87 23.35 23.81
CA LEU A 375 8.32 23.27 24.07
C LEU A 375 8.61 22.65 25.44
N GLY A 376 7.87 23.06 26.47
CA GLY A 376 8.05 22.54 27.82
C GLY A 376 7.57 21.08 27.96
N ALA A 377 6.52 20.69 27.24
CA ALA A 377 6.12 19.29 27.15
C ALA A 377 7.26 18.42 26.57
N LEU A 378 7.94 18.89 25.52
CA LEU A 378 9.07 18.17 24.93
C LEU A 378 10.30 18.13 25.86
N GLU A 379 10.59 19.23 26.57
CA GLU A 379 11.65 19.28 27.56
C GLU A 379 11.41 18.27 28.69
N GLN A 380 10.18 18.20 29.20
CA GLN A 380 9.79 17.24 30.22
C GLN A 380 9.96 15.79 29.74
N LEU A 381 9.58 15.49 28.50
CA LEU A 381 9.81 14.15 27.92
C LEU A 381 11.30 13.82 27.80
N ARG A 382 12.14 14.78 27.43
CA ARG A 382 13.59 14.61 27.37
C ARG A 382 14.19 14.30 28.75
N LEU A 383 13.72 14.98 29.80
CA LEU A 383 14.12 14.69 31.18
C LEU A 383 13.68 13.26 31.60
N GLY A 384 12.53 12.79 31.14
CA GLY A 384 12.02 11.44 31.40
C GLY A 384 12.72 10.30 30.65
N THR A 385 13.66 10.58 29.74
CA THR A 385 14.36 9.53 28.95
C THR A 385 15.24 8.60 29.80
N GLY A 386 15.59 9.01 31.02
CA GLY A 386 16.32 8.17 31.96
C GLY A 386 15.54 6.94 32.43
N HIS A 387 14.21 7.00 32.46
CA HIS A 387 13.37 5.92 33.02
C HIS A 387 12.08 5.65 32.25
N ASP A 388 11.36 6.68 31.79
CA ASP A 388 9.98 6.57 31.34
C ASP A 388 9.83 6.45 29.82
N TYR A 389 10.74 7.06 29.07
CA TYR A 389 10.66 7.15 27.62
C TYR A 389 11.93 6.67 26.94
N GLN A 390 11.78 6.08 25.75
CA GLN A 390 12.92 5.72 24.92
C GLN A 390 13.51 6.97 24.25
N PRO A 391 14.82 7.26 24.37
CA PRO A 391 15.46 8.46 23.80
C PRO A 391 15.21 8.62 22.30
N GLU A 392 15.35 7.54 21.52
CA GLU A 392 15.18 7.60 20.06
C GLU A 392 13.75 7.97 19.65
N VAL A 393 12.75 7.57 20.46
CA VAL A 393 11.34 7.91 20.21
C VAL A 393 11.07 9.37 20.49
N VAL A 394 11.62 9.91 21.58
CA VAL A 394 11.46 11.34 21.95
C VAL A 394 12.14 12.24 20.92
N GLU A 395 13.33 11.88 20.45
CA GLU A 395 14.02 12.67 19.41
C GLU A 395 13.33 12.57 18.04
N ALA A 396 12.76 11.41 17.69
CA ALA A 396 11.90 11.32 16.52
C ALA A 396 10.64 12.20 16.66
N LEU A 397 9.99 12.21 17.83
CA LEU A 397 8.87 13.13 18.09
C LEU A 397 9.29 14.60 17.95
N ALA A 398 10.43 15.00 18.52
CA ALA A 398 11.00 16.33 18.35
C ALA A 398 11.20 16.69 16.86
N GLY A 399 11.76 15.75 16.09
CA GLY A 399 11.95 15.86 14.65
C GLY A 399 10.64 16.07 13.89
N VAL A 400 9.60 15.29 14.20
CA VAL A 400 8.25 15.43 13.63
C VAL A 400 7.68 16.81 13.93
N LEU A 401 7.72 17.25 15.19
CA LEU A 401 7.12 18.51 15.63
C LEU A 401 7.82 19.72 14.99
N ALA A 402 9.15 19.72 14.93
CA ALA A 402 9.94 20.77 14.29
C ALA A 402 9.57 20.96 12.80
N ARG A 403 9.17 19.88 12.12
CA ARG A 403 8.79 19.90 10.70
C ARG A 403 7.34 20.31 10.45
N SER A 404 6.45 20.05 11.39
CA SER A 404 5.02 20.39 11.27
C SER A 404 4.71 21.87 11.58
N GLY A 405 5.63 22.57 12.25
CA GLY A 405 5.47 23.95 12.68
C GLY A 405 4.33 24.14 13.70
N PRO A 406 4.24 25.29 14.40
CA PRO A 406 3.21 25.53 15.41
C PRO A 406 1.77 25.65 14.88
N THR A 407 1.54 25.42 13.58
CA THR A 407 0.33 25.89 12.86
C THR A 407 -0.70 24.79 12.58
N ALA A 408 -0.35 23.51 12.81
CA ALA A 408 -1.28 22.39 12.56
C ALA A 408 -2.22 22.09 13.73
N LEU A 409 -2.00 22.70 14.90
CA LEU A 409 -2.80 22.51 16.11
C LEU A 409 -3.65 23.77 16.37
N ARG A 410 -4.63 24.04 15.50
CA ARG A 410 -5.74 24.93 15.89
C ARG A 410 -6.89 24.07 16.41
N PRO A 411 -7.42 24.35 17.61
CA PRO A 411 -8.69 23.77 18.02
C PRO A 411 -9.77 24.35 17.11
N GLY A 412 -10.49 23.47 16.43
CA GLY A 412 -11.80 23.75 15.83
C GLY A 412 -12.86 23.12 16.70
#